data_AF-A0A931Y0L5-F1
#
_entry.id   AF-A0A931Y0L5-F1
#
_cell.length_a   1.000
_cell.length_b   1.000
_cell.length_c   1.000
_cell.angle_alpha   90.00
_cell.angle_beta   90.00
_cell.angle_gamma   90.00
#
_symmetry.space_group_name_H-M   'P 1'
#
loop_
_entity.id
_entity.type
_entity.pdbx_description
1 polymer ?
#
loop_
_entity_poly.entity_id
_entity_poly.type
_entity_poly.pdbx_seq_one_letter_code
_entity_poly.pdbx_strand_id
1 'polypeptide(L)'
;MANKNLFARASKAKAADVINEAGGRAYAFSAEHALAQYAATGTFNTTYYATADEQLDKVLELAALVEPAFLAKTAVFARERGYMKDLPAFLAAVLASKDVNLLAAVFPRVIDNAKMLRNFTQIVRSGVTGRKSFGSAPKRLARAWFASRSAENVFRASVGNDPSLADVIKLVRPVPKNEKGETDVMRQALYGWLIGREVEETALPPLVRAFEAFKKGESKDLPDVPFEMLTALPLDASAWKRIAKNMTWTQLRMNLNTLARHGVFEDSALVAHVAQKLGDATQVRRAKAFPYQLMMAFKASDAGVPDAITNALQKAMEVATENVPEVNGKVYICPDVSGSMHSPVTGHRRGSTTAVRCIDVAALVAASFVRKNPPSDGPRSGRGAEVIPFSDDVVPLPRRLNPYDSVLTNADFLAKLPSGGTACSAPLKKLNAEKAKGDLVVYVSDNMSWADFGLGFHRVGRGRATEMANQWVRFKERNPRAKLVLIDLQPYASTQVHDDEDVLNVGGFSDRVFEIVSLFAKGELGASHWVDVIRAIELISA
;
A
#
# COMPACT_ATOMS: atom_id res chain seq x y z
N MET A 1 25.30 -14.30 46.80
CA MET A 1 24.30 -14.67 45.76
C MET A 1 24.83 -14.21 44.41
N ALA A 2 24.90 -15.09 43.41
CA ALA A 2 25.30 -14.72 42.06
C ALA A 2 24.31 -13.70 41.47
N ASN A 3 24.81 -12.64 40.82
CA ASN A 3 23.99 -11.61 40.20
C ASN A 3 23.22 -12.22 39.01
N LYS A 4 21.92 -12.49 39.21
CA LYS A 4 21.08 -13.20 38.23
C LYS A 4 20.96 -12.48 36.89
N ASN A 5 21.23 -11.17 36.82
CA ASN A 5 21.25 -10.41 35.56
C ASN A 5 22.56 -10.60 34.79
N LEU A 6 23.69 -10.81 35.49
CA LEU A 6 25.01 -11.07 34.88
C LEU A 6 25.21 -12.55 34.50
N PHE A 7 24.51 -13.48 35.15
CA PHE A 7 24.61 -14.92 34.90
C PHE A 7 23.33 -15.52 34.28
N ALA A 8 22.50 -14.70 33.64
CA ALA A 8 21.37 -15.19 32.85
C ALA A 8 21.89 -16.04 31.68
N ARG A 9 21.27 -17.21 31.45
CA ARG A 9 21.54 -18.01 30.24
C ARG A 9 21.25 -17.14 29.00
N ALA A 10 21.99 -17.39 27.91
CA ALA A 10 21.76 -16.76 26.61
C ALA A 10 20.25 -16.69 26.27
N SER A 11 19.81 -15.55 25.72
CA SER A 11 18.40 -15.17 25.59
C SER A 11 17.60 -16.26 24.89
N LYS A 12 16.83 -17.05 25.64
CA LYS A 12 15.94 -18.04 25.02
C LYS A 12 14.79 -17.32 24.34
N ALA A 13 14.44 -17.76 23.12
CA ALA A 13 13.23 -17.31 22.47
C ALA A 13 12.00 -17.60 23.35
N LYS A 14 11.06 -16.65 23.38
CA LYS A 14 9.81 -16.76 24.15
C LYS A 14 8.96 -17.90 23.60
N ALA A 15 8.06 -18.46 24.41
CA ALA A 15 7.11 -19.45 23.90
C ALA A 15 6.10 -18.78 22.96
N ALA A 16 5.79 -19.43 21.85
CA ALA A 16 4.71 -19.00 20.95
C ALA A 16 3.36 -19.09 21.66
N ASP A 17 2.47 -18.13 21.40
CA ASP A 17 1.20 -17.92 22.10
C ASP A 17 -0.05 -18.04 21.21
N VAL A 18 0.13 -18.15 19.88
CA VAL A 18 -0.96 -18.32 18.92
C VAL A 18 -0.63 -19.36 17.84
N ILE A 19 -1.66 -19.83 17.15
CA ILE A 19 -1.55 -20.60 15.92
C ILE A 19 -1.92 -19.68 14.76
N ASN A 20 -1.05 -19.60 13.76
CA ASN A 20 -1.29 -18.79 12.57
C ASN A 20 -2.35 -19.44 11.66
N GLU A 21 -2.71 -18.70 10.63
CA GLU A 21 -3.76 -19.02 9.69
C GLU A 21 -3.44 -20.26 8.82
N ALA A 22 -2.17 -20.66 8.75
CA ALA A 22 -1.70 -21.89 8.11
C ALA A 22 -1.57 -23.09 9.09
N GLY A 23 -1.94 -22.93 10.36
CA GLY A 23 -1.89 -23.99 11.38
C GLY A 23 -0.52 -24.17 12.06
N GLY A 24 0.45 -23.30 11.79
CA GLY A 24 1.76 -23.26 12.43
C GLY A 24 1.78 -22.43 13.71
N ARG A 25 2.81 -22.59 14.55
CA ARG A 25 2.99 -21.74 15.73
C ARG A 25 3.44 -20.33 15.34
N ALA A 26 2.95 -19.33 16.06
CA ALA A 26 3.33 -17.94 15.86
C ALA A 26 3.21 -17.14 17.18
N TYR A 27 3.60 -15.87 17.13
CA TYR A 27 3.37 -14.88 18.18
C TYR A 27 2.26 -13.94 17.74
N ALA A 28 1.29 -13.69 18.62
CA ALA A 28 0.26 -12.70 18.36
C ALA A 28 0.83 -11.27 18.44
N PHE A 29 0.44 -10.42 17.51
CA PHE A 29 0.68 -8.99 17.65
C PHE A 29 -0.19 -8.40 18.77
N SER A 30 0.26 -7.30 19.37
CA SER A 30 -0.61 -6.47 20.21
C SER A 30 -1.76 -5.92 19.36
N ALA A 31 -2.90 -5.56 19.98
CA ALA A 31 -4.03 -5.02 19.23
C ALA A 31 -3.66 -3.75 18.42
N GLU A 32 -2.77 -2.91 18.98
CA GLU A 32 -2.27 -1.72 18.31
C GLU A 32 -1.38 -2.05 17.12
N HIS A 33 -0.46 -3.01 17.26
CA HIS A 33 0.39 -3.45 16.16
C HIS A 33 -0.47 -4.12 15.08
N ALA A 34 -1.36 -5.05 15.44
CA ALA A 34 -2.25 -5.70 14.49
C ALA A 34 -3.08 -4.65 13.73
N LEU A 35 -3.66 -3.65 14.41
CA LEU A 35 -4.41 -2.59 13.72
C LEU A 35 -3.50 -1.77 12.79
N ALA A 36 -2.27 -1.48 13.20
CA ALA A 36 -1.26 -0.82 12.37
C ALA A 36 -0.91 -1.64 11.11
N GLN A 37 -0.82 -2.96 11.24
CA GLN A 37 -0.60 -3.87 10.14
C GLN A 37 -1.71 -3.76 9.09
N TYR A 38 -2.97 -3.90 9.53
CA TYR A 38 -4.12 -3.67 8.65
C TYR A 38 -4.09 -2.25 8.08
N ALA A 39 -3.69 -1.23 8.86
CA ALA A 39 -3.62 0.18 8.45
C ALA A 39 -2.78 0.44 7.19
N ALA A 40 -1.80 -0.40 6.88
CA ALA A 40 -1.01 -0.28 5.65
C ALA A 40 -1.27 -1.33 4.59
N THR A 41 -1.76 -2.51 4.95
CA THR A 41 -1.90 -3.64 4.01
C THR A 41 -3.35 -4.02 3.73
N GLY A 42 -4.27 -3.63 4.60
CA GLY A 42 -5.69 -3.97 4.53
C GLY A 42 -6.41 -3.23 3.42
N THR A 43 -6.67 -3.93 2.31
CA THR A 43 -7.48 -3.44 1.19
C THR A 43 -8.94 -3.88 1.24
N PHE A 44 -9.36 -4.65 2.26
CA PHE A 44 -10.67 -5.30 2.36
C PHE A 44 -11.02 -6.16 1.13
N ASN A 45 -10.04 -6.92 0.64
CA ASN A 45 -10.24 -7.94 -0.40
C ASN A 45 -9.84 -9.31 0.15
N THR A 46 -10.37 -10.39 -0.43
CA THR A 46 -10.03 -11.77 -0.03
C THR A 46 -8.55 -12.06 -0.29
N THR A 47 -7.77 -12.34 0.75
CA THR A 47 -6.37 -12.80 0.67
C THR A 47 -6.30 -14.33 0.62
N TYR A 48 -5.11 -14.91 0.68
CA TYR A 48 -4.95 -16.37 0.62
C TYR A 48 -5.61 -17.08 1.82
N TYR A 49 -5.51 -16.50 3.01
CA TYR A 49 -6.01 -17.11 4.26
C TYR A 49 -7.26 -16.44 4.85
N ALA A 50 -7.72 -15.30 4.33
CA ALA A 50 -8.85 -14.57 4.90
C ALA A 50 -9.73 -13.90 3.84
N THR A 51 -11.05 -13.96 4.03
CA THR A 51 -12.04 -13.25 3.22
C THR A 51 -12.08 -11.75 3.55
N ALA A 52 -12.69 -10.96 2.66
CA ALA A 52 -12.90 -9.53 2.89
C ALA A 52 -13.74 -9.25 4.16
N ASP A 53 -14.77 -10.07 4.41
CA ASP A 53 -15.65 -9.94 5.57
C ASP A 53 -14.91 -10.29 6.87
N GLU A 54 -14.12 -11.37 6.88
CA GLU A 54 -13.28 -11.72 8.05
C GLU A 54 -12.24 -10.64 8.38
N GLN A 55 -11.64 -10.00 7.37
CA GLN A 55 -10.74 -8.87 7.59
C GLN A 55 -11.48 -7.66 8.19
N LEU A 56 -12.69 -7.38 7.72
CA LEU A 56 -13.50 -6.28 8.24
C LEU A 56 -13.88 -6.51 9.71
N ASP A 57 -14.35 -7.73 10.03
CA ASP A 57 -14.67 -8.14 11.39
C ASP A 57 -13.45 -8.06 12.30
N LYS A 58 -12.26 -8.47 11.80
CA LYS A 58 -11.03 -8.36 12.56
C LYS A 58 -10.64 -6.91 12.84
N VAL A 59 -10.76 -6.01 11.86
CA VAL A 59 -10.49 -4.58 12.08
C VAL A 59 -11.50 -3.97 13.06
N LEU A 60 -12.78 -4.38 13.03
CA LEU A 60 -13.77 -3.96 14.03
C LEU A 60 -13.38 -4.39 15.44
N GLU A 61 -12.99 -5.65 15.62
CA GLU A 61 -12.52 -6.20 16.89
C GLU A 61 -11.32 -5.39 17.41
N LEU A 62 -10.31 -5.19 16.56
CA LEU A 62 -9.11 -4.42 16.92
C LEU A 62 -9.44 -2.95 17.25
N ALA A 63 -10.32 -2.31 16.49
CA ALA A 63 -10.76 -0.94 16.75
C ALA A 63 -11.52 -0.80 18.08
N ALA A 64 -12.18 -1.86 18.54
CA ALA A 64 -12.80 -1.91 19.86
C ALA A 64 -11.76 -2.04 20.99
N LEU A 65 -10.69 -2.82 20.77
CA LEU A 65 -9.65 -3.10 21.76
C LEU A 65 -8.64 -1.97 21.97
N VAL A 66 -8.41 -1.10 20.97
CA VAL A 66 -7.45 0.01 21.09
C VAL A 66 -8.08 1.29 21.66
N GLU A 67 -7.24 2.12 22.28
CA GLU A 67 -7.60 3.45 22.74
C GLU A 67 -8.13 4.32 21.58
N PRO A 68 -9.22 5.10 21.78
CA PRO A 68 -9.78 5.97 20.75
C PRO A 68 -8.75 6.92 20.11
N ALA A 69 -7.83 7.46 20.91
CA ALA A 69 -6.77 8.34 20.42
C ALA A 69 -5.80 7.62 19.48
N PHE A 70 -5.47 6.35 19.77
CA PHE A 70 -4.64 5.54 18.88
C PHE A 70 -5.39 5.23 17.58
N LEU A 71 -6.66 4.83 17.66
CA LEU A 71 -7.53 4.61 16.49
C LEU A 71 -7.56 5.83 15.55
N ALA A 72 -7.70 7.03 16.11
CA ALA A 72 -7.67 8.30 15.38
C ALA A 72 -6.33 8.54 14.67
N LYS A 73 -5.21 8.35 15.38
CA LYS A 73 -3.87 8.48 14.81
C LYS A 73 -3.63 7.44 13.71
N THR A 74 -4.12 6.21 13.88
CA THR A 74 -4.02 5.16 12.87
C THR A 74 -4.80 5.50 11.60
N ALA A 75 -5.99 6.12 11.71
CA ALA A 75 -6.73 6.59 10.55
C ALA A 75 -5.95 7.65 9.75
N VAL A 76 -5.31 8.59 10.45
CA VAL A 76 -4.44 9.60 9.84
C VAL A 76 -3.22 8.95 9.19
N PHE A 77 -2.54 8.04 9.89
CA PHE A 77 -1.39 7.30 9.36
C PHE A 77 -1.74 6.57 8.07
N ALA A 78 -2.83 5.79 8.09
CA ALA A 78 -3.28 5.01 6.94
C ALA A 78 -3.54 5.90 5.73
N ARG A 79 -4.09 7.10 5.95
CA ARG A 79 -4.37 8.05 4.86
C ARG A 79 -3.11 8.73 4.33
N GLU A 80 -2.33 9.37 5.20
CA GLU A 80 -1.25 10.27 4.82
C GLU A 80 0.05 9.55 4.50
N ARG A 81 0.31 8.41 5.15
CA ARG A 81 1.56 7.65 5.01
C ARG A 81 1.36 6.29 4.36
N GLY A 82 0.23 5.62 4.64
CA GLY A 82 -0.16 4.37 3.98
C GLY A 82 -0.80 4.57 2.60
N TYR A 83 -1.23 5.80 2.27
CA TYR A 83 -1.99 6.13 1.05
C TYR A 83 -3.26 5.29 0.83
N MET A 84 -3.80 4.74 1.92
CA MET A 84 -4.99 3.90 1.92
C MET A 84 -6.24 4.74 1.71
N LYS A 85 -7.32 4.07 1.32
CA LYS A 85 -8.61 4.72 0.96
C LYS A 85 -9.75 4.19 1.81
N ASP A 86 -10.00 2.89 1.77
CA ASP A 86 -11.20 2.33 2.41
C ASP A 86 -11.02 2.21 3.92
N LEU A 87 -9.87 1.68 4.37
CA LEU A 87 -9.56 1.55 5.79
C LEU A 87 -9.52 2.87 6.58
N PRO A 88 -8.83 3.94 6.15
CA PRO A 88 -8.86 5.21 6.90
C PRO A 88 -10.27 5.82 6.96
N ALA A 89 -11.05 5.74 5.88
CA ALA A 89 -12.45 6.17 5.89
C ALA A 89 -13.30 5.32 6.86
N PHE A 90 -13.00 4.02 6.93
CA PHE A 90 -13.64 3.09 7.86
C PHE A 90 -13.33 3.42 9.33
N LEU A 91 -12.07 3.63 9.69
CA LEU A 91 -11.69 4.02 11.05
C LEU A 91 -12.30 5.38 11.45
N ALA A 92 -12.39 6.33 10.51
CA ALA A 92 -13.14 7.58 10.73
C ALA A 92 -14.64 7.32 10.96
N ALA A 93 -15.26 6.38 10.25
CA ALA A 93 -16.65 5.99 10.48
C ALA A 93 -16.85 5.30 11.84
N VAL A 94 -15.89 4.50 12.32
CA VAL A 94 -15.91 3.94 13.68
C VAL A 94 -15.84 5.06 14.73
N LEU A 95 -14.97 6.07 14.53
CA LEU A 95 -14.90 7.25 15.41
C LEU A 95 -16.20 8.05 15.44
N ALA A 96 -16.97 8.08 14.35
CA ALA A 96 -18.28 8.72 14.35
C ALA A 96 -19.21 8.17 15.45
N SER A 97 -19.07 6.88 15.77
CA SER A 97 -19.79 6.20 16.84
C SER A 97 -19.06 6.28 18.18
N LYS A 98 -17.72 6.19 18.19
CA LYS A 98 -16.89 6.07 19.40
C LYS A 98 -16.54 7.41 20.07
N ASP A 99 -16.11 8.39 19.29
CA ASP A 99 -15.70 9.71 19.78
C ASP A 99 -15.79 10.76 18.65
N VAL A 100 -16.79 11.63 18.75
CA VAL A 100 -17.06 12.66 17.73
C VAL A 100 -16.05 13.81 17.73
N ASN A 101 -15.33 14.04 18.84
CA ASN A 101 -14.30 15.07 18.93
C ASN A 101 -13.03 14.59 18.22
N LEU A 102 -12.63 13.34 18.47
CA LEU A 102 -11.54 12.71 17.73
C LEU A 102 -11.87 12.56 16.24
N LEU A 103 -13.13 12.24 15.89
CA LEU A 103 -13.57 12.31 14.50
C LEU A 103 -13.33 13.70 13.91
N ALA A 104 -13.77 14.75 14.59
CA ALA A 104 -13.59 16.12 14.10
C ALA A 104 -12.10 16.48 13.89
N ALA A 105 -11.24 16.06 14.82
CA ALA A 105 -9.79 16.27 14.75
C ALA A 105 -9.12 15.60 13.52
N VAL A 106 -9.60 14.41 13.12
CA VAL A 106 -9.01 13.65 12.01
C VAL A 106 -9.72 13.84 10.66
N PHE A 107 -11.00 14.24 10.67
CA PHE A 107 -11.81 14.33 9.45
C PHE A 107 -11.17 15.14 8.32
N PRO A 108 -10.63 16.35 8.51
CA PRO A 108 -10.05 17.12 7.40
C PRO A 108 -8.78 16.48 6.82
N ARG A 109 -8.06 15.67 7.61
CA ARG A 109 -6.83 14.96 7.21
C ARG A 109 -7.14 13.64 6.52
N VAL A 110 -8.16 12.94 7.02
CA VAL A 110 -8.57 11.62 6.50
C VAL A 110 -9.50 11.77 5.30
N ILE A 111 -10.49 12.66 5.39
CA ILE A 111 -11.51 12.94 4.38
C ILE A 111 -11.10 14.17 3.57
N ASP A 112 -9.89 14.09 3.01
CA ASP A 112 -9.19 15.18 2.30
C ASP A 112 -9.74 15.46 0.88
N ASN A 113 -10.47 14.52 0.28
CA ASN A 113 -11.02 14.64 -1.07
C ASN A 113 -12.41 13.99 -1.21
N ALA A 114 -13.05 14.15 -2.38
CA ALA A 114 -14.40 13.66 -2.60
C ALA A 114 -14.49 12.14 -2.64
N LYS A 115 -13.44 11.45 -3.10
CA LYS A 115 -13.40 9.99 -3.04
C LYS A 115 -13.47 9.50 -1.59
N MET A 116 -12.66 10.08 -0.71
CA MET A 116 -12.69 9.77 0.72
C MET A 116 -14.05 10.13 1.34
N LEU A 117 -14.66 11.26 0.96
CA LEU A 117 -15.99 11.65 1.44
C LEU A 117 -17.07 10.64 1.02
N ARG A 118 -17.03 10.16 -0.22
CA ARG A 118 -17.93 9.10 -0.71
C ARG A 118 -17.72 7.79 0.01
N ASN A 119 -16.46 7.36 0.16
CA ASN A 119 -16.12 6.14 0.89
C ASN A 119 -16.67 6.19 2.32
N PHE A 120 -16.39 7.28 3.05
CA PHE A 120 -16.95 7.50 4.39
C PHE A 120 -18.48 7.48 4.38
N THR A 121 -19.11 8.13 3.40
CA THR A 121 -20.58 8.13 3.25
C THR A 121 -21.13 6.73 3.02
N GLN A 122 -20.49 5.94 2.16
CA GLN A 122 -20.90 4.57 1.88
C GLN A 122 -20.81 3.69 3.13
N ILE A 123 -19.71 3.80 3.87
CA ILE A 123 -19.47 3.02 5.10
C ILE A 123 -20.48 3.40 6.19
N VAL A 124 -20.75 4.70 6.38
CA VAL A 124 -21.78 5.15 7.34
C VAL A 124 -23.17 4.69 6.92
N ARG A 125 -23.47 4.61 5.61
CA ARG A 125 -24.78 4.16 5.13
C ARG A 125 -24.96 2.64 5.20
N SER A 126 -23.89 1.86 5.15
CA SER A 126 -23.98 0.40 5.20
C SER A 126 -24.45 -0.11 6.55
N GLY A 127 -24.22 0.63 7.64
CA GLY A 127 -24.58 0.20 8.99
C GLY A 127 -23.48 -0.59 9.72
N VAL A 128 -22.41 -0.95 9.02
CA VAL A 128 -21.40 -1.90 9.55
C VAL A 128 -20.64 -1.37 10.77
N THR A 129 -20.54 -0.05 10.91
CA THR A 129 -19.93 0.63 12.07
C THR A 129 -20.93 0.97 13.19
N GLY A 130 -22.11 0.32 13.16
CA GLY A 130 -23.17 0.48 14.17
C GLY A 130 -24.12 1.66 13.94
N ARG A 131 -23.97 2.41 12.84
CA ARG A 131 -24.87 3.51 12.46
C ARG A 131 -25.19 3.46 10.97
N LYS A 132 -26.44 3.76 10.61
CA LYS A 132 -26.93 3.82 9.21
C LYS A 132 -27.17 5.25 8.71
N SER A 133 -27.02 6.26 9.57
CA SER A 133 -27.36 7.66 9.27
C SER A 133 -26.25 8.62 9.69
N PHE A 134 -26.21 9.77 8.99
CA PHE A 134 -25.37 10.89 9.37
C PHE A 134 -26.01 11.61 10.57
N GLY A 135 -25.51 11.33 11.77
CA GLY A 135 -25.79 12.15 12.95
C GLY A 135 -25.28 13.59 12.79
N SER A 136 -25.55 14.45 13.78
CA SER A 136 -25.24 15.89 13.70
C SER A 136 -23.77 16.20 13.43
N ALA A 137 -22.84 15.48 14.08
CA ALA A 137 -21.39 15.72 13.94
C ALA A 137 -20.84 15.32 12.55
N PRO A 138 -21.00 14.06 12.05
CA PRO A 138 -20.58 13.70 10.69
C PRO A 138 -21.21 14.59 9.61
N LYS A 139 -22.49 14.98 9.79
CA LYS A 139 -23.17 15.88 8.86
C LYS A 139 -22.54 17.27 8.85
N ARG A 140 -22.21 17.83 10.01
CA ARG A 140 -21.51 19.12 10.14
C ARG A 140 -20.13 19.07 9.48
N LEU A 141 -19.36 18.01 9.70
CA LEU A 141 -18.03 17.84 9.10
C LEU A 141 -18.08 17.71 7.57
N ALA A 142 -19.02 16.93 7.04
CA ALA A 142 -19.25 16.85 5.61
C ALA A 142 -19.70 18.19 5.00
N ARG A 143 -20.51 18.98 5.71
CA ARG A 143 -20.87 20.35 5.29
C ARG A 143 -19.65 21.27 5.27
N ALA A 144 -18.80 21.19 6.29
CA ALA A 144 -17.55 21.96 6.36
C ALA A 144 -16.61 21.58 5.19
N TRP A 145 -16.57 20.31 4.79
CA TRP A 145 -15.85 19.86 3.60
C TRP A 145 -16.32 20.56 2.33
N PHE A 146 -17.63 20.74 2.13
CA PHE A 146 -18.15 21.52 1.00
C PHE A 146 -17.84 23.01 1.14
N ALA A 147 -17.99 23.57 2.35
CA ALA A 147 -17.75 24.99 2.60
C ALA A 147 -16.30 25.40 2.34
N SER A 148 -15.33 24.53 2.64
CA SER A 148 -13.89 24.79 2.47
C SER A 148 -13.40 24.71 1.01
N ARG A 149 -14.31 24.60 0.02
CA ARG A 149 -13.99 24.41 -1.39
C ARG A 149 -14.82 25.35 -2.25
N SER A 150 -14.23 25.91 -3.31
CA SER A 150 -14.95 26.69 -4.31
C SER A 150 -15.95 25.84 -5.09
N ALA A 151 -16.92 26.48 -5.76
CA ALA A 151 -17.86 25.78 -6.64
C ALA A 151 -17.12 24.97 -7.71
N GLU A 152 -16.10 25.53 -8.37
CA GLU A 152 -15.31 24.81 -9.36
C GLU A 152 -14.57 23.60 -8.78
N ASN A 153 -14.02 23.71 -7.57
CA ASN A 153 -13.36 22.57 -6.92
C ASN A 153 -14.35 21.47 -6.54
N VAL A 154 -15.58 21.82 -6.14
CA VAL A 154 -16.66 20.83 -5.93
C VAL A 154 -17.03 20.16 -7.24
N PHE A 155 -17.11 20.92 -8.34
CA PHE A 155 -17.41 20.37 -9.66
C PHE A 155 -16.32 19.40 -10.13
N ARG A 156 -15.04 19.77 -10.07
CA ARG A 156 -13.92 18.86 -10.38
C ARG A 156 -13.96 17.60 -9.50
N ALA A 157 -14.36 17.74 -8.24
CA ALA A 157 -14.46 16.61 -7.32
C ALA A 157 -15.67 15.69 -7.58
N SER A 158 -16.55 16.02 -8.53
CA SER A 158 -17.77 15.25 -8.83
C SER A 158 -17.53 13.90 -9.53
N VAL A 159 -16.31 13.64 -10.02
CA VAL A 159 -15.90 12.35 -10.62
C VAL A 159 -16.19 11.19 -9.69
N GLY A 160 -16.97 10.20 -10.14
CA GLY A 160 -17.19 8.93 -9.43
C GLY A 160 -18.59 8.80 -8.82
N ASN A 161 -19.05 7.55 -8.74
CA ASN A 161 -20.41 7.18 -8.35
C ASN A 161 -20.40 6.27 -7.11
N ASP A 162 -21.59 5.95 -6.58
CA ASP A 162 -21.84 4.98 -5.50
C ASP A 162 -21.12 5.25 -4.15
N PRO A 163 -21.57 6.26 -3.38
CA PRO A 163 -22.59 7.26 -3.71
C PRO A 163 -22.00 8.37 -4.58
N SER A 164 -22.78 8.95 -5.50
CA SER A 164 -22.34 10.14 -6.24
C SER A 164 -22.19 11.35 -5.32
N LEU A 165 -21.48 12.40 -5.75
CA LEU A 165 -21.43 13.65 -4.98
C LEU A 165 -22.82 14.29 -4.85
N ALA A 166 -23.70 14.07 -5.82
CA ALA A 166 -25.11 14.47 -5.77
C ALA A 166 -25.86 13.77 -4.63
N ASP A 167 -25.62 12.48 -4.41
CA ASP A 167 -26.21 11.72 -3.29
C ASP A 167 -25.72 12.26 -1.94
N VAL A 168 -24.41 12.59 -1.84
CA VAL A 168 -23.85 13.22 -0.65
C VAL A 168 -24.50 14.58 -0.39
N ILE A 169 -24.69 15.42 -1.43
CA ILE A 169 -25.38 16.72 -1.34
C ILE A 169 -26.82 16.54 -0.83
N LYS A 170 -27.58 15.59 -1.38
CA LYS A 170 -28.95 15.28 -0.95
C LYS A 170 -29.00 14.87 0.53
N LEU A 171 -28.00 14.12 1.00
CA LEU A 171 -27.90 13.61 2.36
C LEU A 171 -27.51 14.69 3.38
N VAL A 172 -26.40 15.39 3.12
CA VAL A 172 -25.83 16.32 4.11
C VAL A 172 -26.42 17.72 4.00
N ARG A 173 -27.02 18.05 2.85
CA ARG A 173 -27.63 19.37 2.55
C ARG A 173 -26.66 20.50 2.88
N PRO A 174 -25.54 20.63 2.14
CA PRO A 174 -24.61 21.75 2.32
C PRO A 174 -25.33 23.06 2.01
N VAL A 175 -25.03 24.10 2.80
CA VAL A 175 -25.62 25.42 2.60
C VAL A 175 -24.78 26.14 1.55
N PRO A 176 -25.36 26.71 0.49
CA PRO A 176 -24.61 27.39 -0.56
C PRO A 176 -24.21 28.81 -0.11
N LYS A 177 -23.33 28.93 0.90
CA LYS A 177 -22.86 30.21 1.42
C LYS A 177 -21.41 30.50 1.02
N ASN A 178 -21.10 31.78 0.79
CA ASN A 178 -19.74 32.28 0.66
C ASN A 178 -19.08 32.47 2.05
N GLU A 179 -17.81 32.88 2.07
CA GLU A 179 -17.06 33.14 3.31
C GLU A 179 -17.69 34.24 4.19
N LYS A 180 -18.46 35.15 3.59
CA LYS A 180 -19.20 36.22 4.27
C LYS A 180 -20.56 35.76 4.83
N GLY A 181 -20.95 34.50 4.59
CA GLY A 181 -22.21 33.94 5.05
C GLY A 181 -23.43 34.28 4.18
N GLU A 182 -23.22 34.93 3.03
CA GLU A 182 -24.24 35.26 2.02
C GLU A 182 -24.44 34.09 1.05
N THR A 183 -25.58 34.04 0.37
CA THR A 183 -25.84 33.01 -0.64
C THR A 183 -24.90 33.16 -1.84
N ASP A 184 -24.14 32.10 -2.11
CA ASP A 184 -23.27 31.97 -3.27
C ASP A 184 -24.09 31.40 -4.45
N VAL A 185 -24.45 32.29 -5.39
CA VAL A 185 -25.29 31.96 -6.55
C VAL A 185 -24.69 30.86 -7.40
N MET A 186 -23.37 30.90 -7.66
CA MET A 186 -22.68 29.88 -8.47
C MET A 186 -22.70 28.52 -7.78
N ARG A 187 -22.48 28.50 -6.47
CA ARG A 187 -22.56 27.27 -5.66
C ARG A 187 -23.99 26.73 -5.59
N GLN A 188 -24.98 27.59 -5.44
CA GLN A 188 -26.39 27.19 -5.45
C GLN A 188 -26.77 26.57 -6.80
N ALA A 189 -26.39 27.21 -7.91
CA ALA A 189 -26.60 26.70 -9.26
C ALA A 189 -25.88 25.36 -9.47
N LEU A 190 -24.61 25.24 -9.06
CA LEU A 190 -23.87 23.98 -9.13
C LEU A 190 -24.54 22.86 -8.33
N TYR A 191 -24.99 23.12 -7.11
CA TYR A 191 -25.68 22.09 -6.30
C TYR A 191 -26.99 21.68 -6.95
N GLY A 192 -27.75 22.62 -7.50
CA GLY A 192 -28.95 22.35 -8.30
C GLY A 192 -28.66 21.47 -9.51
N TRP A 193 -27.65 21.84 -10.30
CA TRP A 193 -27.19 21.11 -11.47
C TRP A 193 -26.76 19.67 -11.13
N LEU A 194 -25.92 19.49 -10.10
CA LEU A 194 -25.44 18.18 -9.67
C LEU A 194 -26.58 17.23 -9.25
N ILE A 195 -27.64 17.76 -8.63
CA ILE A 195 -28.78 16.95 -8.20
C ILE A 195 -29.89 16.83 -9.25
N GLY A 196 -29.68 17.37 -10.46
CA GLY A 196 -30.60 17.26 -11.59
C GLY A 196 -31.76 18.25 -11.59
N ARG A 197 -31.60 19.42 -10.96
CA ARG A 197 -32.59 20.52 -11.06
C ARG A 197 -32.29 21.40 -12.25
N GLU A 198 -33.33 22.00 -12.81
CA GLU A 198 -33.19 23.09 -13.77
C GLU A 198 -32.52 24.29 -13.10
N VAL A 199 -31.52 24.84 -13.77
CA VAL A 199 -30.74 26.00 -13.32
C VAL A 199 -30.42 26.89 -14.51
N GLU A 200 -30.30 28.19 -14.25
CA GLU A 200 -29.90 29.15 -15.27
C GLU A 200 -28.43 28.91 -15.67
N GLU A 201 -28.17 28.75 -16.97
CA GLU A 201 -26.84 28.41 -17.48
C GLU A 201 -25.78 29.49 -17.17
N THR A 202 -26.17 30.76 -17.21
CA THR A 202 -25.33 31.92 -16.86
C THR A 202 -24.88 31.89 -15.39
N ALA A 203 -25.68 31.30 -14.50
CA ALA A 203 -25.39 31.16 -13.07
C ALA A 203 -24.42 30.00 -12.77
N LEU A 204 -24.22 29.07 -13.70
CA LEU A 204 -23.27 27.97 -13.53
C LEU A 204 -21.82 28.49 -13.45
N PRO A 205 -20.92 27.79 -12.75
CA PRO A 205 -19.49 28.10 -12.82
C PRO A 205 -18.97 28.04 -14.27
N PRO A 206 -18.04 28.92 -14.70
CA PRO A 206 -17.50 28.93 -16.06
C PRO A 206 -17.00 27.58 -16.54
N LEU A 207 -16.35 26.82 -15.65
CA LEU A 207 -15.85 25.49 -15.95
C LEU A 207 -16.96 24.47 -16.27
N VAL A 208 -18.13 24.58 -15.64
CA VAL A 208 -19.30 23.71 -15.92
C VAL A 208 -19.85 24.03 -17.30
N ARG A 209 -19.97 25.31 -17.65
CA ARG A 209 -20.40 25.74 -18.99
C ARG A 209 -19.44 25.24 -20.07
N ALA A 210 -18.13 25.40 -19.86
CA ALA A 210 -17.12 24.91 -20.80
C ALA A 210 -17.19 23.38 -20.98
N PHE A 211 -17.42 22.64 -19.89
CA PHE A 211 -17.60 21.19 -19.95
C PHE A 211 -18.88 20.78 -20.69
N GLU A 212 -20.00 21.45 -20.45
CA GLU A 212 -21.26 21.16 -21.17
C GLU A 212 -21.16 21.54 -22.65
N ALA A 213 -20.53 22.67 -23.00
CA ALA A 213 -20.29 23.05 -24.40
C ALA A 213 -19.39 22.02 -25.12
N PHE A 214 -18.33 21.54 -24.46
CA PHE A 214 -17.49 20.46 -25.00
C PHE A 214 -18.28 19.16 -25.19
N LYS A 215 -19.07 18.77 -24.18
CA LYS A 215 -19.91 17.56 -24.21
C LYS A 215 -20.98 17.60 -25.31
N LYS A 216 -21.53 18.78 -25.62
CA LYS A 216 -22.49 18.99 -26.71
C LYS A 216 -21.83 19.10 -28.09
N GLY A 217 -20.49 19.19 -28.16
CA GLY A 217 -19.75 19.41 -29.40
C GLY A 217 -19.75 20.87 -29.88
N GLU A 218 -20.25 21.80 -29.07
CA GLU A 218 -20.28 23.24 -29.35
C GLU A 218 -18.90 23.88 -29.23
N SER A 219 -17.99 23.26 -28.45
CA SER A 219 -16.59 23.65 -28.35
C SER A 219 -15.67 22.45 -28.61
N LYS A 220 -14.57 22.70 -29.33
CA LYS A 220 -13.48 21.74 -29.46
C LYS A 220 -12.41 21.94 -28.39
N ASP A 221 -12.46 23.00 -27.59
CA ASP A 221 -11.45 23.25 -26.56
C ASP A 221 -11.60 22.27 -25.41
N LEU A 222 -10.49 21.66 -24.99
CA LEU A 222 -10.51 20.74 -23.86
C LEU A 222 -10.69 21.53 -22.58
N PRO A 223 -11.82 21.37 -21.86
CA PRO A 223 -12.00 22.03 -20.58
C PRO A 223 -11.00 21.47 -19.58
N ASP A 224 -10.48 22.33 -18.70
CA ASP A 224 -9.60 21.92 -17.61
C ASP A 224 -10.43 21.23 -16.51
N VAL A 225 -10.87 20.01 -16.78
CA VAL A 225 -11.56 19.13 -15.83
C VAL A 225 -10.73 17.87 -15.62
N PRO A 226 -10.95 17.11 -14.53
CA PRO A 226 -10.27 15.84 -14.35
C PRO A 226 -10.45 14.93 -15.55
N PHE A 227 -9.38 14.20 -15.85
CA PHE A 227 -9.30 13.27 -16.96
C PHE A 227 -10.51 12.31 -17.02
N GLU A 228 -10.95 11.82 -15.86
CA GLU A 228 -12.07 10.88 -15.71
C GLU A 228 -13.40 11.47 -16.18
N MET A 229 -13.58 12.79 -16.14
CA MET A 229 -14.79 13.44 -16.67
C MET A 229 -14.77 13.48 -18.20
N LEU A 230 -13.60 13.68 -18.80
CA LEU A 230 -13.44 13.71 -20.25
C LEU A 230 -13.62 12.30 -20.84
N THR A 231 -12.99 11.29 -20.23
CA THR A 231 -13.01 9.91 -20.76
C THR A 231 -14.34 9.19 -20.57
N ALA A 232 -15.24 9.73 -19.76
CA ALA A 232 -16.61 9.25 -19.67
C ALA A 232 -17.47 9.67 -20.87
N LEU A 233 -17.01 10.61 -21.69
CA LEU A 233 -17.71 11.10 -22.88
C LEU A 233 -17.42 10.21 -24.11
N PRO A 234 -18.31 10.19 -25.11
CA PRO A 234 -18.03 9.57 -26.40
C PRO A 234 -17.02 10.41 -27.18
N LEU A 235 -15.72 10.16 -26.96
CA LEU A 235 -14.62 10.90 -27.56
C LEU A 235 -14.13 10.24 -28.87
N ASP A 236 -13.79 11.05 -29.86
CA ASP A 236 -13.09 10.61 -31.06
C ASP A 236 -11.57 10.44 -30.81
N ALA A 237 -10.87 9.81 -31.78
CA ALA A 237 -9.44 9.56 -31.67
C ALA A 237 -8.62 10.87 -31.55
N SER A 238 -9.07 11.98 -32.17
CA SER A 238 -8.39 13.27 -32.10
C SER A 238 -8.42 13.87 -30.69
N ALA A 239 -9.58 13.80 -30.02
CA ALA A 239 -9.75 14.20 -28.64
C ALA A 239 -8.87 13.35 -27.70
N TRP A 240 -8.86 12.02 -27.88
CA TRP A 240 -7.97 11.14 -27.12
C TRP A 240 -6.49 11.48 -27.28
N LYS A 241 -6.05 11.75 -28.51
CA LYS A 241 -4.68 12.19 -28.82
C LYS A 241 -4.33 13.51 -28.11
N ARG A 242 -5.24 14.48 -28.08
CA ARG A 242 -5.04 15.75 -27.36
C ARG A 242 -5.00 15.57 -25.85
N ILE A 243 -5.87 14.73 -25.29
CA ILE A 243 -5.88 14.40 -23.87
C ILE A 243 -4.55 13.74 -23.48
N ALA A 244 -4.05 12.78 -24.28
CA ALA A 244 -2.80 12.09 -24.03
C ALA A 244 -1.60 13.04 -23.90
N LYS A 245 -1.53 14.09 -24.73
CA LYS A 245 -0.47 15.14 -24.65
C LYS A 245 -0.45 15.86 -23.31
N ASN A 246 -1.62 16.07 -22.71
CA ASN A 246 -1.77 16.85 -21.48
C ASN A 246 -1.74 15.98 -20.21
N MET A 247 -1.77 14.66 -20.33
CA MET A 247 -1.74 13.76 -19.17
C MET A 247 -0.48 13.94 -18.32
N THR A 248 -0.65 13.93 -17.02
CA THR A 248 0.46 13.81 -16.06
C THR A 248 1.18 12.47 -16.22
N TRP A 249 2.39 12.36 -15.69
CA TRP A 249 3.17 11.11 -15.69
C TRP A 249 2.38 9.94 -15.09
N THR A 250 1.72 10.16 -13.95
CA THR A 250 0.91 9.14 -13.27
C THR A 250 -0.31 8.73 -14.09
N GLN A 251 -0.98 9.68 -14.76
CA GLN A 251 -2.11 9.38 -15.64
C GLN A 251 -1.68 8.54 -16.83
N LEU A 252 -0.55 8.87 -17.48
CA LEU A 252 -0.02 8.07 -18.58
C LEU A 252 0.26 6.63 -18.13
N ARG A 253 1.02 6.46 -17.02
CA ARG A 253 1.36 5.15 -16.47
C ARG A 253 0.11 4.30 -16.19
N MET A 254 -0.96 4.90 -15.68
CA MET A 254 -2.18 4.19 -15.31
C MET A 254 -3.14 3.89 -16.47
N ASN A 255 -2.96 4.52 -17.64
CA ASN A 255 -3.96 4.48 -18.71
C ASN A 255 -3.40 3.99 -20.06
N LEU A 256 -2.23 3.36 -20.10
CA LEU A 256 -1.60 2.90 -21.36
C LEU A 256 -2.53 2.06 -22.24
N ASN A 257 -3.16 1.01 -21.69
CA ASN A 257 -4.08 0.17 -22.49
C ASN A 257 -5.34 0.93 -22.92
N THR A 258 -5.80 1.90 -22.13
CA THR A 258 -6.92 2.76 -22.54
C THR A 258 -6.54 3.62 -23.74
N LEU A 259 -5.34 4.22 -23.72
CA LEU A 259 -4.80 4.98 -24.85
C LEU A 259 -4.63 4.10 -26.09
N ALA A 260 -4.12 2.87 -25.92
CA ALA A 260 -4.00 1.90 -27.00
C ALA A 260 -5.36 1.56 -27.64
N ARG A 261 -6.37 1.22 -26.82
CA ARG A 261 -7.73 0.89 -27.27
C ARG A 261 -8.41 2.02 -28.06
N HIS A 262 -8.02 3.27 -27.82
CA HIS A 262 -8.56 4.44 -28.51
C HIS A 262 -7.65 4.95 -29.65
N GLY A 263 -6.71 4.14 -30.14
CA GLY A 263 -5.90 4.45 -31.32
C GLY A 263 -4.89 5.58 -31.12
N VAL A 264 -4.58 5.95 -29.87
CA VAL A 264 -3.63 7.05 -29.58
C VAL A 264 -2.22 6.69 -30.08
N PHE A 265 -1.85 5.41 -30.00
CA PHE A 265 -0.52 4.92 -30.35
C PHE A 265 -0.35 4.59 -31.84
N GLU A 266 -1.36 4.84 -32.68
CA GLU A 266 -1.19 4.85 -34.14
C GLU A 266 -0.36 6.07 -34.61
N ASP A 267 -0.25 7.09 -33.75
CA ASP A 267 0.58 8.27 -33.98
C ASP A 267 1.97 8.06 -33.35
N SER A 268 2.98 7.83 -34.20
CA SER A 268 4.36 7.58 -33.78
C SER A 268 4.96 8.75 -32.98
N ALA A 269 4.53 9.99 -33.22
CA ALA A 269 4.99 11.15 -32.46
C ALA A 269 4.44 11.13 -31.03
N LEU A 270 3.19 10.65 -30.84
CA LEU A 270 2.62 10.45 -29.50
C LEU A 270 3.27 9.29 -28.76
N VAL A 271 3.60 8.20 -29.46
CA VAL A 271 4.38 7.10 -28.87
C VAL A 271 5.71 7.62 -28.34
N ALA A 272 6.45 8.40 -29.14
CA ALA A 272 7.71 9.00 -28.74
C ALA A 272 7.54 9.96 -27.55
N HIS A 273 6.50 10.82 -27.57
CA HIS A 273 6.20 11.75 -26.49
C HIS A 273 5.91 11.02 -25.15
N VAL A 274 5.06 9.99 -25.19
CA VAL A 274 4.69 9.21 -24.00
C VAL A 274 5.89 8.43 -23.47
N ALA A 275 6.66 7.78 -24.34
CA ALA A 275 7.88 7.06 -23.97
C ALA A 275 8.92 8.00 -23.35
N GLN A 276 9.16 9.17 -23.95
CA GLN A 276 10.08 10.18 -23.40
C GLN A 276 9.64 10.63 -22.02
N LYS A 277 8.36 10.98 -21.85
CA LYS A 277 7.83 11.47 -20.57
C LYS A 277 7.88 10.40 -19.48
N LEU A 278 7.55 9.15 -19.81
CA LEU A 278 7.58 8.04 -18.84
C LEU A 278 9.01 7.70 -18.41
N GLY A 279 9.97 7.70 -19.34
CA GLY A 279 11.38 7.40 -19.08
C GLY A 279 12.21 8.57 -18.52
N ASP A 280 11.64 9.77 -18.39
CA ASP A 280 12.34 10.94 -17.84
C ASP A 280 12.56 10.78 -16.33
N ALA A 281 13.83 10.69 -15.92
CA ALA A 281 14.24 10.53 -14.53
C ALA A 281 13.71 11.65 -13.61
N THR A 282 13.60 12.88 -14.10
CA THR A 282 13.07 14.01 -13.32
C THR A 282 11.59 13.82 -13.01
N GLN A 283 10.83 13.35 -14.01
CA GLN A 283 9.41 13.07 -13.84
C GLN A 283 9.18 11.87 -12.92
N VAL A 284 10.00 10.82 -13.05
CA VAL A 284 9.96 9.63 -12.18
C VAL A 284 10.21 10.01 -10.73
N ARG A 285 11.25 10.79 -10.44
CA ARG A 285 11.56 11.29 -9.09
C ARG A 285 10.48 12.20 -8.54
N ARG A 286 9.96 13.13 -9.37
CA ARG A 286 8.86 14.02 -8.98
C ARG A 286 7.59 13.25 -8.65
N ALA A 287 7.29 12.21 -9.43
CA ALA A 287 6.17 11.31 -9.18
C ALA A 287 6.40 10.40 -7.97
N LYS A 288 7.63 10.34 -7.44
CA LYS A 288 8.09 9.38 -6.42
C LYS A 288 7.68 7.95 -6.80
N ALA A 289 7.82 7.61 -8.07
CA ALA A 289 7.37 6.31 -8.55
C ALA A 289 8.24 5.21 -7.95
N PHE A 290 7.59 4.15 -7.50
CA PHE A 290 8.26 3.01 -6.88
C PHE A 290 8.29 1.82 -7.84
N PRO A 291 9.30 0.93 -7.74
CA PRO A 291 9.41 -0.23 -8.62
C PRO A 291 8.10 -1.01 -8.80
N TYR A 292 7.35 -1.23 -7.71
CA TYR A 292 6.08 -1.94 -7.76
C TYR A 292 5.06 -1.32 -8.73
N GLN A 293 4.90 0.01 -8.69
CA GLN A 293 3.93 0.72 -9.53
C GLN A 293 4.28 0.63 -11.02
N LEU A 294 5.57 0.57 -11.33
CA LEU A 294 6.07 0.41 -12.69
C LEU A 294 5.96 -1.04 -13.15
N MET A 295 6.19 -2.02 -12.27
CA MET A 295 5.96 -3.44 -12.57
C MET A 295 4.49 -3.70 -12.86
N MET A 296 3.58 -3.11 -12.07
CA MET A 296 2.13 -3.17 -12.32
C MET A 296 1.78 -2.65 -13.71
N ALA A 297 2.32 -1.49 -14.09
CA ALA A 297 2.07 -0.88 -15.39
C ALA A 297 2.65 -1.74 -16.53
N PHE A 298 3.89 -2.22 -16.36
CA PHE A 298 4.56 -3.07 -17.33
C PHE A 298 3.82 -4.39 -17.57
N LYS A 299 3.41 -5.08 -16.50
CA LYS A 299 2.64 -6.34 -16.59
C LYS A 299 1.21 -6.15 -17.11
N ALA A 300 0.62 -4.97 -16.89
CA ALA A 300 -0.70 -4.66 -17.41
C ALA A 300 -0.67 -4.32 -18.91
N SER A 301 0.44 -3.78 -19.43
CA SER A 301 0.61 -3.45 -20.85
C SER A 301 0.35 -4.67 -21.74
N ASP A 302 -0.68 -4.58 -22.60
CA ASP A 302 -1.00 -5.60 -23.58
C ASP A 302 -0.27 -5.37 -24.92
N ALA A 303 -0.54 -6.21 -25.92
CA ALA A 303 0.08 -6.12 -27.24
C ALA A 303 -0.23 -4.80 -27.99
N GLY A 304 -1.23 -4.02 -27.55
CA GLY A 304 -1.54 -2.71 -28.11
C GLY A 304 -0.63 -1.59 -27.60
N VAL A 305 0.19 -1.83 -26.58
CA VAL A 305 1.16 -0.85 -26.05
C VAL A 305 2.52 -1.05 -26.75
N PRO A 306 3.04 -0.05 -27.48
CA PRO A 306 4.30 -0.18 -28.22
C PRO A 306 5.53 -0.44 -27.34
N ASP A 307 6.51 -1.16 -27.88
CA ASP A 307 7.77 -1.49 -27.22
C ASP A 307 8.55 -0.26 -26.72
N ALA A 308 8.47 0.86 -27.43
CA ALA A 308 9.11 2.11 -26.99
C ALA A 308 8.59 2.55 -25.60
N ILE A 309 7.31 2.35 -25.32
CA ILE A 309 6.67 2.71 -24.05
C ILE A 309 7.00 1.67 -22.98
N THR A 310 6.91 0.37 -23.29
CA THR A 310 7.25 -0.69 -22.32
C THR A 310 8.73 -0.60 -21.93
N ASN A 311 9.64 -0.32 -22.88
CA ASN A 311 11.05 -0.03 -22.61
C ASN A 311 11.26 1.24 -21.79
N ALA A 312 10.44 2.29 -21.99
CA ALA A 312 10.49 3.48 -21.14
C ALA A 312 10.07 3.19 -19.69
N LEU A 313 9.11 2.30 -19.46
CA LEU A 313 8.77 1.83 -18.11
C LEU A 313 9.94 1.09 -17.46
N GLN A 314 10.72 0.31 -18.23
CA GLN A 314 11.94 -0.32 -17.71
C GLN A 314 13.01 0.71 -17.34
N LYS A 315 13.21 1.76 -18.15
CA LYS A 315 14.11 2.87 -17.79
C LYS A 315 13.65 3.59 -16.52
N ALA A 316 12.35 3.85 -16.39
CA ALA A 316 11.77 4.42 -15.20
C ALA A 316 11.98 3.52 -13.97
N MET A 317 11.95 2.19 -14.15
CA MET A 317 12.19 1.22 -13.08
C MET A 317 13.58 1.38 -12.50
N GLU A 318 14.59 1.54 -13.35
CA GLU A 318 15.98 1.72 -12.91
C GLU A 318 16.12 2.98 -12.04
N VAL A 319 15.51 4.10 -12.45
CA VAL A 319 15.48 5.34 -11.64
C VAL A 319 14.72 5.11 -10.33
N ALA A 320 13.60 4.38 -10.36
CA ALA A 320 12.80 4.11 -9.18
C ALA A 320 13.56 3.28 -8.10
N THR A 321 14.58 2.50 -8.49
CA THR A 321 15.44 1.79 -7.52
C THR A 321 16.29 2.70 -6.65
N GLU A 322 16.45 3.99 -7.01
CA GLU A 322 17.13 4.98 -6.16
C GLU A 322 16.43 5.14 -4.79
N ASN A 323 15.13 4.82 -4.70
CA ASN A 323 14.35 4.86 -3.47
C ASN A 323 14.56 3.63 -2.57
N VAL A 324 15.31 2.62 -3.01
CA VAL A 324 15.59 1.40 -2.24
C VAL A 324 16.70 1.70 -1.21
N PRO A 325 16.60 1.20 0.03
CA PRO A 325 17.59 1.48 1.06
C PRO A 325 18.98 0.98 0.68
N GLU A 326 19.97 1.84 0.84
CA GLU A 326 21.38 1.47 0.84
C GLU A 326 21.79 1.04 2.24
N VAL A 327 22.43 -0.12 2.36
CA VAL A 327 22.83 -0.67 3.66
C VAL A 327 24.34 -0.79 3.69
N ASN A 328 24.94 -0.16 4.70
CA ASN A 328 26.37 -0.26 4.98
C ASN A 328 26.68 -1.63 5.59
N GLY A 329 26.87 -2.66 4.76
CA GLY A 329 27.19 -3.99 5.25
C GLY A 329 26.67 -5.13 4.38
N LYS A 330 26.63 -6.32 4.96
CA LYS A 330 26.11 -7.53 4.33
C LYS A 330 24.61 -7.64 4.59
N VAL A 331 23.83 -7.74 3.52
CA VAL A 331 22.38 -7.91 3.60
C VAL A 331 21.99 -9.26 3.05
N TYR A 332 21.13 -9.98 3.76
CA TYR A 332 20.46 -11.18 3.26
C TYR A 332 19.01 -10.84 2.96
N ILE A 333 18.58 -11.01 1.71
CA ILE A 333 17.18 -10.86 1.31
C ILE A 333 16.59 -12.25 1.06
N CYS A 334 15.51 -12.56 1.76
CA CYS A 334 14.86 -13.84 1.78
C CYS A 334 13.46 -13.71 1.16
N PRO A 335 13.33 -13.72 -0.19
CA PRO A 335 12.04 -13.70 -0.83
C PRO A 335 11.37 -15.07 -0.69
N ASP A 336 10.14 -15.07 -0.21
CA ASP A 336 9.32 -16.27 -0.13
C ASP A 336 8.78 -16.63 -1.52
N VAL A 337 8.97 -17.89 -1.91
CA VAL A 337 8.49 -18.46 -3.18
C VAL A 337 7.49 -19.60 -2.95
N SER A 338 6.95 -19.73 -1.74
CA SER A 338 5.95 -20.73 -1.36
C SER A 338 4.61 -20.57 -2.08
N GLY A 339 3.74 -21.58 -1.95
CA GLY A 339 2.47 -21.63 -2.67
C GLY A 339 1.55 -20.46 -2.39
N SER A 340 1.49 -19.97 -1.14
CA SER A 340 0.65 -18.84 -0.74
C SER A 340 1.06 -17.51 -1.41
N MET A 341 2.34 -17.38 -1.75
CA MET A 341 2.88 -16.22 -2.48
C MET A 341 2.36 -16.11 -3.91
N HIS A 342 1.70 -17.14 -4.46
CA HIS A 342 1.06 -17.07 -5.77
C HIS A 342 -0.28 -16.33 -5.77
N SER A 343 -0.79 -15.97 -4.58
CA SER A 343 -2.01 -15.17 -4.45
C SER A 343 -1.85 -13.73 -4.94
N PRO A 344 -2.92 -13.08 -5.43
CA PRO A 344 -2.90 -11.66 -5.77
C PRO A 344 -2.51 -10.80 -4.56
N VAL A 345 -1.57 -9.86 -4.74
CA VAL A 345 -1.00 -9.12 -3.60
C VAL A 345 -2.03 -8.24 -2.88
N THR A 346 -2.99 -7.66 -3.61
CA THR A 346 -4.08 -6.87 -3.02
C THR A 346 -5.32 -7.70 -2.73
N GLY A 347 -5.23 -9.04 -2.77
CA GLY A 347 -6.37 -9.94 -2.69
C GLY A 347 -7.20 -10.03 -3.97
N HIS A 348 -8.17 -10.95 -3.96
CA HIS A 348 -9.13 -11.19 -5.01
C HIS A 348 -10.41 -10.39 -4.77
N ARG A 349 -10.90 -9.71 -5.81
CA ARG A 349 -12.23 -9.10 -5.84
C ARG A 349 -12.98 -9.56 -7.09
N ARG A 350 -14.26 -9.91 -6.93
CA ARG A 350 -15.13 -10.30 -8.04
C ARG A 350 -15.17 -9.17 -9.10
N GLY A 351 -14.66 -9.45 -10.30
CA GLY A 351 -14.59 -8.50 -11.42
C GLY A 351 -13.36 -7.59 -11.46
N SER A 352 -12.41 -7.70 -10.52
CA SER A 352 -11.12 -6.98 -10.58
C SER A 352 -10.05 -7.71 -9.77
N THR A 353 -9.11 -8.35 -10.44
CA THR A 353 -7.90 -8.91 -9.82
C THR A 353 -6.69 -8.09 -10.23
N THR A 354 -5.77 -7.82 -9.31
CA THR A 354 -4.44 -7.35 -9.71
C THR A 354 -3.71 -8.48 -10.40
N ALA A 355 -3.14 -8.22 -11.59
CA ALA A 355 -2.29 -9.17 -12.30
C ALA A 355 -1.01 -9.53 -11.52
N VAL A 356 -0.65 -8.75 -10.50
CA VAL A 356 0.53 -8.93 -9.67
C VAL A 356 0.22 -9.78 -8.45
N ARG A 357 1.07 -10.79 -8.25
CA ARG A 357 1.03 -11.75 -7.14
C ARG A 357 2.01 -11.35 -6.03
N CYS A 358 1.86 -11.87 -4.82
CA CYS A 358 2.81 -11.66 -3.73
C CYS A 358 4.25 -12.05 -4.13
N ILE A 359 4.42 -13.16 -4.85
CA ILE A 359 5.73 -13.65 -5.32
C ILE A 359 6.40 -12.67 -6.28
N ASP A 360 5.63 -11.97 -7.12
CA ASP A 360 6.17 -10.97 -8.03
C ASP A 360 6.71 -9.77 -7.24
N VAL A 361 6.05 -9.39 -6.14
CA VAL A 361 6.49 -8.31 -5.26
C VAL A 361 7.73 -8.74 -4.47
N ALA A 362 7.75 -9.92 -3.87
CA ALA A 362 8.91 -10.44 -3.15
C ALA A 362 10.15 -10.52 -4.06
N ALA A 363 9.98 -11.04 -5.27
CA ALA A 363 11.01 -11.09 -6.29
C ALA A 363 11.50 -9.69 -6.71
N LEU A 364 10.59 -8.74 -6.88
CA LEU A 364 10.93 -7.36 -7.22
C LEU A 364 11.72 -6.67 -6.11
N VAL A 365 11.33 -6.86 -4.84
CA VAL A 365 12.07 -6.34 -3.69
C VAL A 365 13.49 -6.89 -3.70
N ALA A 366 13.65 -8.21 -3.82
CA ALA A 366 14.96 -8.85 -3.86
C ALA A 366 15.83 -8.35 -5.02
N ALA A 367 15.28 -8.26 -6.23
CA ALA A 367 16.00 -7.74 -7.40
C ALA A 367 16.41 -6.27 -7.22
N SER A 368 15.56 -5.46 -6.61
CA SER A 368 15.83 -4.04 -6.35
C SER A 368 16.92 -3.85 -5.30
N PHE A 369 16.94 -4.66 -4.24
CA PHE A 369 18.03 -4.66 -3.25
C PHE A 369 19.36 -5.08 -3.86
N VAL A 370 19.38 -6.10 -4.72
CA VAL A 370 20.59 -6.53 -5.44
C VAL A 370 21.10 -5.46 -6.38
N ARG A 371 20.21 -4.76 -7.11
CA ARG A 371 20.59 -3.62 -7.96
C ARG A 371 21.23 -2.49 -7.15
N LYS A 372 20.63 -2.13 -6.02
CA LYS A 372 21.07 -1.00 -5.18
C LYS A 372 22.29 -1.32 -4.33
N ASN A 373 22.41 -2.57 -3.88
CA ASN A 373 23.47 -3.07 -3.01
C ASN A 373 24.15 -4.26 -3.69
N PRO A 374 24.90 -4.07 -4.79
CA PRO A 374 25.50 -5.18 -5.52
C PRO A 374 26.45 -5.99 -4.62
N PRO A 375 26.49 -7.33 -4.75
CA PRO A 375 27.47 -8.15 -4.05
C PRO A 375 28.89 -7.68 -4.38
N SER A 376 29.71 -7.44 -3.37
CA SER A 376 31.16 -7.25 -3.57
C SER A 376 31.86 -8.61 -3.80
N ASP A 377 33.03 -8.63 -4.45
CA ASP A 377 33.69 -9.82 -5.02
C ASP A 377 33.56 -11.11 -4.17
N GLY A 378 32.73 -12.05 -4.65
CA GLY A 378 32.57 -13.39 -4.11
C GLY A 378 31.55 -13.56 -2.96
N PRO A 379 31.07 -14.80 -2.71
CA PRO A 379 30.03 -15.09 -1.71
C PRO A 379 30.47 -14.84 -0.24
N ARG A 380 31.77 -14.63 0.01
CA ARG A 380 32.32 -14.33 1.35
C ARG A 380 32.56 -12.83 1.59
N SER A 381 32.17 -11.97 0.65
CA SER A 381 32.33 -10.55 0.83
C SER A 381 31.46 -10.05 1.99
N GLY A 382 32.02 -9.17 2.81
CA GLY A 382 31.33 -8.60 3.97
C GLY A 382 30.35 -7.48 3.61
N ARG A 383 30.05 -7.25 2.32
CA ARG A 383 29.19 -6.16 1.83
C ARG A 383 28.37 -6.55 0.60
N GLY A 384 27.17 -5.98 0.52
CA GLY A 384 26.22 -6.17 -0.59
C GLY A 384 25.08 -7.11 -0.23
N ALA A 385 24.08 -7.19 -1.11
CA ALA A 385 22.88 -8.00 -0.95
C ALA A 385 23.08 -9.41 -1.52
N GLU A 386 22.68 -10.41 -0.74
CA GLU A 386 22.64 -11.81 -1.15
C GLU A 386 21.20 -12.33 -1.02
N VAL A 387 20.72 -13.02 -2.06
CA VAL A 387 19.34 -13.50 -2.12
C VAL A 387 19.28 -14.98 -1.75
N ILE A 388 18.46 -15.30 -0.75
CA ILE A 388 18.23 -16.66 -0.25
C ILE A 388 16.72 -16.95 -0.35
N PRO A 389 16.21 -17.35 -1.53
CA PRO A 389 14.79 -17.66 -1.67
C PRO A 389 14.43 -18.92 -0.88
N PHE A 390 13.19 -19.02 -0.42
CA PHE A 390 12.75 -20.16 0.37
C PHE A 390 11.29 -20.54 0.11
N SER A 391 10.99 -21.82 0.32
CA SER A 391 9.65 -22.40 0.44
C SER A 391 9.62 -23.27 1.71
N ASP A 392 9.51 -24.60 1.57
CA ASP A 392 9.65 -25.61 2.61
C ASP A 392 11.12 -25.82 3.05
N ASP A 393 12.07 -25.41 2.21
CA ASP A 393 13.49 -25.22 2.54
C ASP A 393 14.05 -24.07 1.69
N VAL A 394 15.35 -23.78 1.80
CA VAL A 394 16.04 -22.85 0.89
C VAL A 394 16.02 -23.40 -0.52
N VAL A 395 15.53 -22.60 -1.47
CA VAL A 395 15.50 -22.94 -2.89
C VAL A 395 16.84 -22.58 -3.52
N PRO A 396 17.61 -23.55 -4.06
CA PRO A 396 18.88 -23.24 -4.72
C PRO A 396 18.65 -22.36 -5.95
N LEU A 397 19.41 -21.27 -6.06
CA LEU A 397 19.40 -20.44 -7.26
C LEU A 397 20.12 -21.17 -8.41
N PRO A 398 19.44 -21.44 -9.56
CA PRO A 398 20.08 -22.10 -10.71
C PRO A 398 21.25 -21.29 -11.31
N ARG A 399 21.24 -19.97 -11.11
CA ARG A 399 22.31 -19.05 -11.49
C ARG A 399 22.42 -17.92 -10.48
N ARG A 400 23.58 -17.26 -10.43
CA ARG A 400 23.72 -16.00 -9.68
C ARG A 400 22.89 -14.90 -10.34
N LEU A 401 22.31 -14.03 -9.52
CA LEU A 401 21.71 -12.79 -10.01
C LEU A 401 22.83 -11.85 -10.44
N ASN A 402 22.74 -11.35 -11.66
CA ASN A 402 23.62 -10.28 -12.12
C ASN A 402 22.95 -8.94 -11.76
N PRO A 403 23.55 -8.10 -10.90
CA PRO A 403 22.98 -6.81 -10.52
C PRO A 403 22.84 -5.85 -11.69
N TYR A 404 23.46 -6.14 -12.85
CA TYR A 404 23.35 -5.35 -14.06
C TYR A 404 22.23 -5.78 -15.01
N ASP A 405 21.72 -7.01 -14.88
CA ASP A 405 20.48 -7.42 -15.57
C ASP A 405 19.34 -6.48 -15.13
N SER A 406 18.37 -6.22 -16.02
CA SER A 406 17.24 -5.36 -15.64
C SER A 406 16.52 -5.90 -14.41
N VAL A 407 16.04 -5.00 -13.56
CA VAL A 407 15.35 -5.36 -12.31
C VAL A 407 14.18 -6.31 -12.58
N LEU A 408 13.44 -6.08 -13.67
CA LEU A 408 12.32 -6.93 -14.09
C LEU A 408 12.77 -8.33 -14.54
N THR A 409 13.90 -8.47 -15.23
CA THR A 409 14.45 -9.78 -15.62
C THR A 409 14.86 -10.60 -14.40
N ASN A 410 15.52 -9.96 -13.43
CA ASN A 410 15.87 -10.62 -12.16
C ASN A 410 14.63 -10.99 -11.34
N ALA A 411 13.63 -10.09 -11.28
CA ALA A 411 12.37 -10.37 -10.58
C ALA A 411 11.58 -11.51 -11.25
N ASP A 412 11.46 -11.52 -12.58
CA ASP A 412 10.78 -12.60 -13.31
C ASP A 412 11.48 -13.95 -13.11
N PHE A 413 12.81 -13.96 -13.11
CA PHE A 413 13.59 -15.16 -12.80
C PHE A 413 13.33 -15.70 -11.39
N LEU A 414 13.34 -14.83 -10.37
CA LEU A 414 13.04 -15.23 -8.98
C LEU A 414 11.60 -15.71 -8.81
N ALA A 415 10.63 -15.06 -9.47
CA ALA A 415 9.22 -15.42 -9.38
C ALA A 415 8.85 -16.73 -10.10
N LYS A 416 9.80 -17.33 -10.84
CA LYS A 416 9.65 -18.62 -11.53
C LYS A 416 10.37 -19.78 -10.83
N LEU A 417 10.98 -19.52 -9.67
CA LEU A 417 11.62 -20.57 -8.89
C LEU A 417 10.58 -21.62 -8.42
N PRO A 418 11.01 -22.88 -8.20
CA PRO A 418 10.15 -23.91 -7.65
C PRO A 418 9.48 -23.46 -6.34
N SER A 419 8.23 -23.91 -6.16
CA SER A 419 7.41 -23.56 -5.01
C SER A 419 7.12 -24.79 -4.15
N GLY A 420 6.70 -24.56 -2.90
CA GLY A 420 6.44 -25.60 -1.91
C GLY A 420 5.66 -25.06 -0.71
N GLY A 421 5.85 -25.70 0.45
CA GLY A 421 5.32 -25.21 1.73
C GLY A 421 6.02 -23.94 2.22
N THR A 422 5.75 -23.51 3.45
CA THR A 422 6.32 -22.27 4.01
C THR A 422 7.09 -22.56 5.29
N ALA A 423 8.42 -22.47 5.22
CA ALA A 423 9.39 -22.68 6.29
C ALA A 423 10.24 -21.41 6.49
N CYS A 424 9.72 -20.43 7.24
CA CYS A 424 10.38 -19.14 7.43
C CYS A 424 11.72 -19.28 8.17
N SER A 425 11.96 -20.39 8.87
CA SER A 425 13.27 -20.64 9.51
C SER A 425 14.38 -21.04 8.54
N ALA A 426 14.06 -21.48 7.31
CA ALA A 426 15.03 -22.12 6.42
C ALA A 426 16.24 -21.24 6.05
N PRO A 427 16.08 -19.94 5.68
CA PRO A 427 17.25 -19.11 5.41
C PRO A 427 18.14 -18.90 6.65
N LEU A 428 17.55 -18.68 7.84
CA LEU A 428 18.34 -18.54 9.08
C LEU A 428 19.05 -19.85 9.46
N LYS A 429 18.44 -21.02 9.23
CA LYS A 429 19.09 -22.34 9.40
C LYS A 429 20.33 -22.45 8.53
N LYS A 430 20.22 -22.11 7.23
CA LYS A 430 21.35 -22.09 6.30
C LYS A 430 22.45 -21.15 6.78
N LEU A 431 22.10 -19.90 7.11
CA LEU A 431 23.04 -18.90 7.59
C LEU A 431 23.78 -19.33 8.86
N ASN A 432 23.09 -20.01 9.79
CA ASN A 432 23.70 -20.56 10.99
C ASN A 432 24.62 -21.75 10.70
N ALA A 433 24.21 -22.66 9.81
CA ALA A 433 25.05 -23.79 9.38
C ALA A 433 26.37 -23.31 8.73
N GLU A 434 26.30 -22.25 7.94
CA GLU A 434 27.46 -21.64 7.27
C GLU A 434 28.27 -20.70 8.19
N LYS A 435 27.81 -20.50 9.44
CA LYS A 435 28.37 -19.51 10.38
C LYS A 435 28.45 -18.11 9.77
N ALA A 436 27.52 -17.78 8.89
CA ALA A 436 27.45 -16.50 8.18
C ALA A 436 27.27 -15.32 9.16
N LYS A 437 27.71 -14.14 8.73
CA LYS A 437 27.49 -12.86 9.42
C LYS A 437 26.84 -11.89 8.44
N GLY A 438 25.79 -11.21 8.89
CA GLY A 438 25.06 -10.21 8.10
C GLY A 438 24.49 -9.14 9.01
N ASP A 439 24.56 -7.89 8.58
CA ASP A 439 24.10 -6.72 9.33
C ASP A 439 22.57 -6.61 9.29
N LEU A 440 21.96 -7.01 8.17
CA LEU A 440 20.51 -6.99 7.98
C LEU A 440 20.04 -8.28 7.31
N VAL A 441 18.97 -8.88 7.84
CA VAL A 441 18.25 -10.00 7.24
C VAL A 441 16.81 -9.55 6.97
N VAL A 442 16.36 -9.60 5.72
CA VAL A 442 15.03 -9.11 5.30
C VAL A 442 14.24 -10.26 4.69
N TYR A 443 13.11 -10.62 5.29
CA TYR A 443 12.15 -11.53 4.72
C TYR A 443 11.06 -10.74 3.99
N VAL A 444 10.66 -11.22 2.82
CA VAL A 444 9.50 -10.70 2.09
C VAL A 444 8.56 -11.86 1.82
N SER A 445 7.50 -11.96 2.63
CA SER A 445 6.68 -13.15 2.78
C SER A 445 5.25 -12.75 3.21
N ASP A 446 4.38 -13.74 3.40
CA ASP A 446 3.20 -13.62 4.25
C ASP A 446 3.44 -14.12 5.69
N ASN A 447 4.65 -14.60 5.97
CA ASN A 447 5.16 -15.16 7.23
C ASN A 447 4.29 -16.29 7.82
N MET A 448 3.53 -16.98 6.97
CA MET A 448 2.63 -18.07 7.36
C MET A 448 3.36 -19.42 7.43
N SER A 449 4.40 -19.48 8.28
CA SER A 449 5.16 -20.71 8.40
C SER A 449 4.36 -21.85 9.02
N TRP A 450 4.40 -23.01 8.37
CA TRP A 450 3.81 -24.26 8.84
C TRP A 450 4.70 -25.48 8.54
N ALA A 451 5.55 -25.42 7.50
CA ALA A 451 6.43 -26.52 7.10
C ALA A 451 7.62 -26.70 8.07
N ASP A 452 7.94 -25.67 8.86
CA ASP A 452 8.95 -25.70 9.92
C ASP A 452 8.69 -26.75 11.01
N PHE A 453 7.46 -27.27 11.08
CA PHE A 453 7.00 -28.16 12.15
C PHE A 453 6.98 -29.65 11.76
N GLY A 454 7.40 -29.99 10.54
CA GLY A 454 7.46 -31.36 10.01
C GLY A 454 6.09 -31.91 9.56
N LEU A 455 6.10 -32.81 8.57
CA LEU A 455 4.93 -33.52 8.00
C LEU A 455 4.24 -34.49 8.99
N GLY A 456 4.09 -34.12 10.25
CA GLY A 456 3.42 -34.91 11.27
C GLY A 456 2.59 -34.02 12.18
N PHE A 457 1.27 -34.18 12.12
CA PHE A 457 0.27 -33.66 13.07
C PHE A 457 0.48 -34.27 14.49
N HIS A 458 1.67 -34.13 15.06
CA HIS A 458 2.03 -34.73 16.34
C HIS A 458 2.34 -33.67 17.39
N ARG A 459 1.34 -33.52 18.28
CA ARG A 459 1.40 -32.90 19.62
C ARG A 459 2.04 -31.52 19.65
N VAL A 460 1.21 -30.53 19.35
CA VAL A 460 1.40 -29.12 19.69
C VAL A 460 1.37 -28.97 21.21
N GLY A 461 2.49 -29.28 21.89
CA GLY A 461 2.68 -28.93 23.28
C GLY A 461 2.74 -27.41 23.43
N ARG A 462 1.98 -26.84 24.37
CA ARG A 462 2.13 -25.45 24.82
C ARG A 462 3.53 -25.27 25.41
N GLY A 463 4.25 -24.20 25.04
CA GLY A 463 5.53 -23.83 25.68
C GLY A 463 6.82 -23.93 24.85
N ARG A 464 6.77 -24.00 23.52
CA ARG A 464 7.97 -23.91 22.66
C ARG A 464 7.91 -22.67 21.76
N ALA A 465 9.04 -22.00 21.57
CA ALA A 465 9.23 -20.93 20.59
C ALA A 465 9.02 -21.44 19.15
N THR A 466 8.77 -20.53 18.21
CA THR A 466 8.88 -20.82 16.77
C THR A 466 10.31 -21.21 16.40
N GLU A 467 10.48 -22.00 15.34
CA GLU A 467 11.83 -22.39 14.91
C GLU A 467 12.61 -21.20 14.36
N MET A 468 11.95 -20.27 13.66
CA MET A 468 12.57 -19.03 13.20
C MET A 468 13.13 -18.19 14.35
N ALA A 469 12.39 -18.03 15.45
CA ALA A 469 12.87 -17.29 16.62
C ALA A 469 14.09 -17.97 17.28
N ASN A 470 14.11 -19.31 17.36
CA ASN A 470 15.28 -20.05 17.85
C ASN A 470 16.51 -19.82 16.97
N GLN A 471 16.32 -19.81 15.64
CA GLN A 471 17.41 -19.59 14.69
C GLN A 471 17.89 -18.14 14.70
N TRP A 472 17.00 -17.18 14.92
CA TRP A 472 17.35 -15.77 15.09
C TRP A 472 18.22 -15.55 16.33
N VAL A 473 17.83 -16.10 17.48
CA VAL A 473 18.64 -16.07 18.72
C VAL A 473 20.05 -16.60 18.46
N ARG A 474 20.19 -17.77 17.82
CA ARG A 474 21.49 -18.35 17.47
C ARG A 474 22.32 -17.49 16.51
N PHE A 475 21.65 -16.81 15.57
CA PHE A 475 22.32 -15.91 14.64
C PHE A 475 22.84 -14.67 15.39
N LYS A 476 22.04 -14.12 16.31
CA LYS A 476 22.39 -12.95 17.15
C LYS A 476 23.50 -13.22 18.15
N GLU A 477 23.57 -14.41 18.75
CA GLU A 477 24.69 -14.81 19.61
C GLU A 477 26.04 -14.68 18.88
N ARG A 478 26.06 -14.99 17.58
CA ARG A 478 27.25 -14.85 16.73
C ARG A 478 27.42 -13.44 16.14
N ASN A 479 26.33 -12.72 15.89
CA ASN A 479 26.33 -11.36 15.38
C ASN A 479 25.37 -10.44 16.17
N PRO A 480 25.81 -9.87 17.32
CA PRO A 480 24.94 -9.09 18.19
C PRO A 480 24.38 -7.80 17.58
N ARG A 481 24.97 -7.31 16.48
CA ARG A 481 24.52 -6.11 15.76
C ARG A 481 23.54 -6.40 14.63
N ALA A 482 23.29 -7.68 14.31
CA ALA A 482 22.38 -8.03 13.24
C ALA A 482 20.96 -7.54 13.56
N LYS A 483 20.25 -7.16 12.51
CA LYS A 483 18.84 -6.77 12.53
C LYS A 483 18.00 -7.67 11.63
N LEU A 484 16.78 -7.97 12.05
CA LEU A 484 15.82 -8.77 11.30
C LEU A 484 14.63 -7.90 10.89
N VAL A 485 14.23 -8.00 9.63
CA VAL A 485 13.03 -7.35 9.09
C VAL A 485 12.13 -8.42 8.49
N LEU A 486 10.88 -8.44 8.93
CA LEU A 486 9.83 -9.32 8.42
C LEU A 486 8.80 -8.44 7.70
N ILE A 487 8.83 -8.46 6.37
CA ILE A 487 7.87 -7.73 5.53
C ILE A 487 6.71 -8.66 5.18
N ASP A 488 5.53 -8.34 5.70
CA ASP A 488 4.29 -9.04 5.37
C ASP A 488 3.60 -8.37 4.19
N LEU A 489 3.40 -9.10 3.09
CA LEU A 489 2.74 -8.56 1.91
C LEU A 489 1.21 -8.49 2.03
N GLN A 490 0.63 -9.23 2.99
CA GLN A 490 -0.80 -9.30 3.25
C GLN A 490 -1.08 -9.11 4.77
N PRO A 491 -2.26 -8.60 5.14
CA PRO A 491 -2.59 -8.30 6.53
C PRO A 491 -2.84 -9.55 7.38
N TYR A 492 -1.99 -9.79 8.38
CA TYR A 492 -2.16 -10.85 9.38
C TYR A 492 -1.87 -10.35 10.80
N ALA A 493 -2.40 -11.04 11.80
CA ALA A 493 -2.28 -10.64 13.21
C ALA A 493 -1.21 -11.43 13.99
N SER A 494 -0.35 -12.16 13.30
CA SER A 494 0.70 -12.99 13.90
C SER A 494 2.03 -12.90 13.17
N THR A 495 3.11 -13.25 13.85
CA THR A 495 4.48 -13.27 13.31
C THR A 495 5.28 -14.49 13.76
N GLN A 496 6.32 -14.84 13.03
CA GLN A 496 7.27 -15.89 13.37
C GLN A 496 8.34 -15.45 14.36
N VAL A 497 8.58 -14.15 14.56
CA VAL A 497 9.51 -13.63 15.58
C VAL A 497 8.88 -12.39 16.22
N HIS A 498 8.78 -12.38 17.55
CA HIS A 498 8.20 -11.25 18.28
C HIS A 498 9.00 -9.96 18.01
N ASP A 499 8.31 -8.82 17.98
CA ASP A 499 8.95 -7.50 17.87
C ASP A 499 9.93 -7.28 19.02
N ASP A 500 11.12 -6.78 18.70
CA ASP A 500 12.17 -6.47 19.65
C ASP A 500 13.03 -5.31 19.10
N GLU A 501 14.01 -4.83 19.86
CA GLU A 501 14.90 -3.73 19.43
C GLU A 501 15.62 -4.03 18.10
N ASP A 502 15.84 -5.30 17.80
CA ASP A 502 16.54 -5.81 16.63
C ASP A 502 15.65 -6.61 15.67
N VAL A 503 14.32 -6.63 15.89
CA VAL A 503 13.34 -7.26 15.02
C VAL A 503 12.24 -6.26 14.65
N LEU A 504 12.07 -6.01 13.36
CA LEU A 504 11.01 -5.18 12.79
C LEU A 504 10.00 -6.06 12.05
N ASN A 505 8.78 -6.16 12.55
CA ASN A 505 7.63 -6.62 11.76
C ASN A 505 6.95 -5.43 11.08
N VAL A 506 6.74 -5.54 9.76
CA VAL A 506 6.17 -4.44 8.96
C VAL A 506 5.30 -4.97 7.82
N GLY A 507 4.04 -4.55 7.80
CA GLY A 507 3.13 -4.80 6.70
C GLY A 507 3.29 -3.85 5.52
N GLY A 508 3.34 -4.43 4.32
CA GLY A 508 3.03 -3.78 3.06
C GLY A 508 4.18 -3.78 2.06
N PHE A 509 3.91 -3.16 0.92
CA PHE A 509 4.85 -3.08 -0.20
C PHE A 509 4.90 -1.66 -0.80
N SER A 510 4.47 -0.66 -0.02
CA SER A 510 4.52 0.76 -0.39
C SER A 510 5.88 1.36 -0.10
N ASP A 511 6.14 2.54 -0.68
CA ASP A 511 7.35 3.34 -0.52
C ASP A 511 7.72 3.54 0.96
N ARG A 512 6.70 3.68 1.81
CA ARG A 512 6.88 3.91 3.23
C ARG A 512 7.49 2.71 3.97
N VAL A 513 7.23 1.48 3.51
CA VAL A 513 7.84 0.28 4.10
C VAL A 513 9.35 0.32 3.93
N PHE A 514 9.83 0.70 2.75
CA PHE A 514 11.27 0.83 2.49
C PHE A 514 11.93 1.94 3.30
N GLU A 515 11.25 3.08 3.46
CA GLU A 515 11.72 4.14 4.36
C GLU A 515 11.85 3.64 5.81
N ILE A 516 10.84 2.91 6.32
CA ILE A 516 10.87 2.34 7.68
C ILE A 516 12.01 1.33 7.81
N VAL A 517 12.19 0.44 6.84
CA VAL A 517 13.30 -0.51 6.80
C VAL A 517 14.66 0.21 6.79
N SER A 518 14.79 1.31 6.06
CA SER A 518 15.99 2.15 6.04
C SER A 518 16.31 2.76 7.41
N LEU A 519 15.31 3.39 8.04
CA LEU A 519 15.46 3.99 9.37
C LEU A 519 15.80 2.93 10.43
N PHE A 520 15.13 1.77 10.36
CA PHE A 520 15.43 0.64 11.23
C PHE A 520 16.84 0.13 11.03
N ALA A 521 17.29 -0.09 9.79
CA ALA A 521 18.65 -0.52 9.49
C ALA A 521 19.70 0.45 10.05
N LYS A 522 19.46 1.76 9.97
CA LYS A 522 20.32 2.81 10.54
C LYS A 522 20.27 2.93 12.07
N GLY A 523 19.27 2.33 12.72
CA GLY A 523 19.08 2.41 14.18
C GLY A 523 18.39 3.70 14.63
N GLU A 524 17.62 4.31 13.73
CA GLU A 524 16.89 5.56 13.97
C GLU A 524 15.43 5.32 14.41
N LEU A 525 15.05 4.06 14.69
CA LEU A 525 13.73 3.66 15.21
C LEU A 525 13.85 3.00 16.59
N GLY A 526 12.87 3.28 17.47
CA GLY A 526 12.75 2.68 18.79
C GLY A 526 12.06 1.31 18.79
N ALA A 527 12.00 0.64 19.95
CA ALA A 527 11.58 -0.76 20.08
C ALA A 527 10.14 -1.09 19.63
N SER A 528 9.20 -0.13 19.67
CA SER A 528 7.82 -0.35 19.20
C SER A 528 7.59 0.16 17.78
N HIS A 529 8.67 0.32 17.01
CA HIS A 529 8.78 0.66 15.59
C HIS A 529 7.58 1.42 15.03
N TRP A 530 6.58 0.71 14.52
CA TRP A 530 5.39 1.29 13.90
C TRP A 530 4.44 1.94 14.89
N VAL A 531 4.13 1.25 16.00
CA VAL A 531 3.20 1.74 17.02
C VAL A 531 3.66 3.10 17.53
N ASP A 532 4.97 3.28 17.73
CA ASP A 532 5.57 4.57 18.11
C ASP A 532 5.40 5.64 17.02
N VAL A 533 5.59 5.27 15.75
CA VAL A 533 5.35 6.18 14.61
C VAL A 533 3.89 6.64 14.54
N ILE A 534 2.92 5.77 14.82
CA ILE A 534 1.50 6.15 14.89
C ILE A 534 1.24 7.00 16.13
N ARG A 535 1.76 6.61 17.30
CA ARG A 535 1.58 7.36 18.55
C ARG A 535 2.12 8.80 18.45
N ALA A 536 3.18 9.00 17.69
CA ALA A 536 3.79 10.32 17.45
C ALA A 536 2.95 11.24 16.53
N ILE A 537 1.88 10.75 15.88
CA ILE A 537 1.01 11.60 15.07
C ILE A 537 0.27 12.58 15.97
N GLU A 538 0.43 13.87 15.69
CA GLU A 538 -0.33 14.94 16.34
C GLU A 538 -1.76 14.97 15.80
N LEU A 539 -2.74 15.22 16.68
CA LEU A 539 -4.13 15.43 16.29
C LEU A 539 -4.44 16.92 16.33
N ILE A 540 -5.23 17.40 15.38
CA ILE A 540 -5.66 18.81 15.36
C ILE A 540 -6.62 19.03 16.53
N SER A 541 -6.48 20.13 17.27
CA SER A 541 -7.49 20.51 18.27
C SER A 541 -8.83 20.72 17.58
N ALA A 542 -9.88 20.04 18.07
CA ALA A 542 -11.23 20.10 17.51
C ALA A 542 -11.85 21.49 17.58
#